data_AF-A0A7C9MK92-F1
#
_entry.id   AF-A0A7C9MK92-F1
#
_cell.length_a   1.000
_cell.length_b   1.000
_cell.length_c   1.000
_cell.angle_alpha   90.00
_cell.angle_beta   90.00
_cell.angle_gamma   90.00
#
_symmetry.space_group_name_H-M   'P 1'
#
loop_
_entity.id
_entity.type
_entity.pdbx_description
1 polymer ?
#
loop_
_entity_poly.entity_id
_entity_poly.type
_entity_poly.pdbx_seq_one_letter_code
_entity_poly.pdbx_strand_id
1 'polypeptide(L)'
;MDPVPVVDAARAVGAWARTRPGIPQSIRGKITRAVGAWARAWPGRGAALLLLALVWLLVAGASRPCQAAGEAVVRGGTVTFPPFEVNIDDGGKIGRLRLAFEVLFSDEQGAKIAASGQVREDLLLFFRDKTAAQLLAPRGRDALRAQLLQLLNASIGGPKAIRLYFLEYLVIKAERP
;
A
#
# COMPACT_ATOMS: atom_id res chain seq x y z
N MET A 1 4.70 47.37 3.97
CA MET A 1 4.97 46.17 4.79
C MET A 1 6.43 46.23 5.17
N ASP A 2 6.72 46.68 6.38
CA ASP A 2 8.08 46.82 6.88
C ASP A 2 8.71 45.43 7.10
N PRO A 3 9.97 45.20 6.68
CA PRO A 3 10.64 43.94 6.95
C PRO A 3 10.97 43.84 8.43
N VAL A 4 10.35 42.89 9.12
CA VAL A 4 10.72 42.48 10.48
C VAL A 4 12.20 42.09 10.49
N PRO A 5 13.05 42.71 11.32
CA PRO A 5 14.49 42.54 11.22
C PRO A 5 14.91 41.16 11.72
N VAL A 6 15.73 40.48 10.90
CA VAL A 6 16.45 39.20 11.14
C VAL A 6 17.06 39.05 12.55
N VAL A 7 17.24 40.18 13.25
CA VAL A 7 17.67 40.29 14.64
C VAL A 7 16.77 39.53 15.62
N ASP A 8 15.45 39.46 15.38
CA ASP A 8 14.52 38.81 16.31
C ASP A 8 14.55 37.27 16.25
N ALA A 9 14.85 36.70 15.08
CA ALA A 9 14.97 35.25 14.92
C ALA A 9 16.20 34.69 15.67
N ALA A 10 17.33 35.39 15.62
CA ALA A 10 18.53 34.98 16.36
C ALA A 10 18.32 35.08 17.88
N ARG A 11 17.56 36.08 18.34
CA ARG A 11 17.21 36.26 19.75
C ARG A 11 16.26 35.17 20.24
N ALA A 12 15.27 34.78 19.42
CA ALA A 12 14.34 33.69 19.71
C ALA A 12 15.02 32.31 19.79
N VAL A 13 15.93 32.00 18.86
CA VAL A 13 16.71 30.74 18.87
C VAL A 13 17.63 30.67 20.10
N GLY A 14 18.25 31.79 20.47
CA GLY A 14 19.06 31.88 21.69
C GLY A 14 18.25 31.75 22.99
N ALA A 15 16.98 32.14 23.01
CA ALA A 15 16.08 31.94 24.15
C ALA A 15 15.66 30.47 24.27
N TRP A 16 15.28 29.84 23.15
CA TRP A 16 14.89 28.42 23.10
C TRP A 16 16.04 27.46 23.47
N ALA A 17 17.27 27.73 23.03
CA ALA A 17 18.42 26.90 23.38
C ALA A 17 18.78 26.95 24.87
N ARG A 18 18.37 28.02 25.59
CA ARG A 18 18.61 28.17 27.03
C ARG A 18 17.64 27.37 27.87
N THR A 19 16.39 27.24 27.44
CA THR A 19 15.29 26.58 28.19
C THR A 19 15.21 25.07 27.98
N ARG A 20 15.98 24.47 27.04
CA ARG A 20 16.02 23.02 26.85
C ARG A 20 17.00 22.31 27.81
N PRO A 21 16.52 21.40 28.67
CA PRO A 21 17.37 20.51 29.45
C PRO A 21 18.03 19.46 28.52
N GLY A 22 19.31 19.17 28.75
CA GLY A 22 20.05 18.13 28.01
C GLY A 22 21.00 18.60 26.91
N ILE A 23 21.17 19.91 26.67
CA ILE A 23 22.14 20.43 25.68
C ILE A 23 23.46 20.82 26.37
N PRO A 24 24.61 20.18 26.05
CA PRO A 24 25.92 20.54 26.59
C PRO A 24 26.31 21.99 26.28
N GLN A 25 26.92 22.70 27.24
CA GLN A 25 27.32 24.10 27.05
C GLN A 25 28.31 24.31 25.88
N SER A 26 29.17 23.33 25.61
CA SER A 26 30.13 23.34 24.49
C SER A 26 29.45 23.36 23.11
N ILE A 27 28.21 22.88 23.02
CA ILE A 27 27.39 22.84 21.80
C ILE A 27 26.56 24.14 21.68
N ARG A 28 26.08 24.70 22.79
CA ARG A 28 25.29 25.96 22.79
C ARG A 28 26.02 27.12 22.11
N GLY A 29 27.32 27.28 22.37
CA GLY A 29 28.13 28.37 21.79
C GLY A 29 28.52 28.17 20.31
N LYS A 30 28.40 26.95 19.79
CA LYS A 30 28.64 26.64 18.36
C LYS A 30 27.37 26.87 17.54
N ILE A 31 26.19 26.53 18.09
CA ILE A 31 24.90 26.76 17.45
C ILE A 31 24.63 28.26 17.24
N THR A 32 24.88 29.10 18.24
CA THR A 32 24.67 30.55 18.11
C THR A 32 25.60 31.20 17.09
N ARG A 33 26.85 30.75 16.99
CA ARG A 33 27.81 31.22 15.98
C ARG A 33 27.47 30.72 14.57
N ALA A 34 27.05 29.47 14.42
CA ALA A 34 26.63 28.90 13.15
C ALA A 34 25.39 29.61 12.60
N VAL A 35 24.36 29.82 13.42
CA VAL A 35 23.13 30.52 13.03
C VAL A 35 23.39 31.98 12.69
N GLY A 36 24.25 32.68 13.46
CA GLY A 36 24.63 34.06 13.18
C GLY A 36 25.53 34.23 11.95
N ALA A 37 26.30 33.22 11.55
CA ALA A 37 27.06 33.21 10.31
C ALA A 37 26.17 32.91 9.10
N TRP A 38 25.25 31.95 9.24
CA TRP A 38 24.30 31.59 8.18
C TRP A 38 23.28 32.71 7.89
N ALA A 39 22.78 33.39 8.93
CA ALA A 39 21.86 34.52 8.79
C ALA A 39 22.51 35.75 8.13
N ARG A 40 23.83 35.94 8.28
CA ARG A 40 24.58 37.00 7.58
C ARG A 40 24.91 36.65 6.13
N ALA A 41 25.02 35.36 5.80
CA ALA A 41 25.41 34.92 4.46
C ALA A 41 24.26 34.98 3.44
N TRP A 42 22.99 34.85 3.85
CA TRP A 42 21.85 34.89 2.93
C TRP A 42 20.59 35.52 3.55
N PRO A 43 20.40 36.85 3.46
CA PRO A 43 19.28 37.54 4.11
C PRO A 43 17.91 37.37 3.43
N GLY A 44 17.74 36.46 2.45
CA GLY A 44 16.47 36.35 1.73
C GLY A 44 16.13 35.02 1.03
N ARG A 45 17.00 34.01 1.03
CA ARG A 45 16.77 32.74 0.29
C ARG A 45 16.69 31.49 1.14
N GLY A 46 17.17 31.53 2.39
CA GLY A 46 17.20 30.35 3.28
C GLY A 46 15.84 29.92 3.82
N ALA A 47 14.94 30.88 4.10
CA ALA A 47 13.60 30.58 4.60
C ALA A 47 12.73 29.90 3.55
N ALA A 48 12.84 30.31 2.28
CA ALA A 48 12.12 29.70 1.17
C ALA A 48 12.56 28.24 0.95
N LEU A 49 13.87 27.95 1.00
CA LEU A 49 14.39 26.59 0.83
C LEU A 49 14.02 25.67 2.01
N LEU A 50 14.00 26.18 3.24
CA LEU A 50 13.57 25.41 4.40
C LEU A 50 12.07 25.12 4.38
N LEU A 51 11.24 26.09 4.00
CA LEU A 51 9.81 25.85 3.80
C LEU A 51 9.56 24.87 2.67
N LEU A 52 10.29 24.98 1.56
CA LEU A 52 10.16 24.06 0.42
C LEU A 52 10.59 22.64 0.79
N ALA A 53 11.66 22.48 1.58
CA ALA A 53 12.09 21.19 2.11
C ALA A 53 11.09 20.60 3.12
N LEU A 54 10.47 21.45 3.96
CA LEU A 54 9.44 21.01 4.90
C LEU A 54 8.16 20.58 4.18
N VAL A 55 7.75 21.32 3.15
CA VAL A 55 6.65 20.94 2.25
C VAL A 55 6.99 19.63 1.52
N TRP A 56 8.22 19.47 1.04
CA TRP A 56 8.66 18.22 0.40
C TRP A 56 8.63 17.03 1.37
N LEU A 57 9.03 17.21 2.63
CA LEU A 57 8.95 16.15 3.64
C LEU A 57 7.49 15.84 4.05
N LEU A 58 6.61 16.84 4.10
CA LEU A 58 5.19 16.64 4.38
C LEU A 58 4.46 15.93 3.21
N VAL A 59 4.82 16.25 1.96
CA VAL A 59 4.29 15.59 0.76
C VAL A 59 4.86 14.17 0.61
N ALA A 60 6.14 13.96 0.89
CA ALA A 60 6.76 12.64 0.83
C ALA A 60 6.35 11.71 1.99
N GLY A 61 5.99 12.26 3.16
CA GLY A 61 5.51 11.49 4.31
C GLY A 61 4.07 10.98 4.18
N ALA A 62 3.27 11.56 3.28
CA ALA A 62 1.88 11.18 3.05
C ALA A 62 1.72 10.00 2.09
N SER A 63 2.78 9.59 1.39
CA SER A 63 2.79 8.41 0.52
C SER A 63 3.38 7.21 1.24
N ARG A 64 2.79 6.86 2.41
CA ARG A 64 2.76 5.44 2.77
C ARG A 64 1.86 4.78 1.73
N PRO A 65 2.32 3.84 0.90
CA PRO A 65 1.39 3.01 0.16
C PRO A 65 0.63 2.18 1.19
N CYS A 66 -0.48 2.73 1.68
CA CYS A 66 -1.61 1.92 2.04
C CYS A 66 -1.86 1.08 0.79
N GLN A 67 -1.67 -0.24 0.88
CA GLN A 67 -1.92 -1.15 -0.21
C GLN A 67 -3.36 -0.92 -0.67
N ALA A 68 -3.53 -0.11 -1.71
CA ALA A 68 -4.72 -0.12 -2.51
C ALA A 68 -4.75 -1.52 -3.09
N ALA A 69 -5.64 -2.37 -2.58
CA ALA A 69 -5.98 -3.60 -3.26
C ALA A 69 -6.32 -3.20 -4.70
N GLY A 70 -5.44 -3.56 -5.64
CA GLY A 70 -5.53 -3.09 -7.02
C GLY A 70 -6.91 -3.38 -7.58
N GLU A 71 -7.48 -2.46 -8.35
CA GLU A 71 -8.72 -2.75 -9.03
C GLU A 71 -8.49 -3.81 -10.11
N ALA A 72 -9.51 -4.62 -10.42
CA ALA A 72 -9.41 -5.59 -11.52
C ALA A 72 -9.23 -4.83 -12.84
N VAL A 73 -8.22 -5.20 -13.62
CA VAL A 73 -7.87 -4.50 -14.87
C VAL A 73 -8.47 -5.26 -16.04
N VAL A 74 -9.27 -4.58 -16.85
CA VAL A 74 -9.89 -5.15 -18.06
C VAL A 74 -9.08 -4.78 -19.30
N ARG A 75 -8.77 -5.78 -20.12
CA ARG A 75 -8.11 -5.62 -21.42
C ARG A 75 -8.86 -6.45 -22.47
N GLY A 76 -9.82 -5.81 -23.13
CA GLY A 76 -10.73 -6.50 -24.06
C GLY A 76 -11.51 -7.61 -23.36
N GLY A 77 -11.45 -8.83 -23.89
CA GLY A 77 -12.10 -10.00 -23.29
C GLY A 77 -11.35 -10.60 -22.08
N THR A 78 -10.33 -9.94 -21.53
CA THR A 78 -9.53 -10.50 -20.43
C THR A 78 -9.57 -9.60 -19.19
N VAL A 79 -9.64 -10.22 -18.02
CA VAL A 79 -9.61 -9.53 -16.71
C VAL A 79 -8.44 -10.03 -15.90
N THR A 80 -7.58 -9.13 -15.48
CA THR A 80 -6.52 -9.40 -14.52
C THR A 80 -7.01 -9.01 -13.14
N PHE A 81 -7.15 -9.99 -12.25
CA PHE A 81 -7.44 -9.75 -10.85
C PHE A 81 -6.15 -9.49 -10.06
N PRO A 82 -6.16 -8.51 -9.15
CA PRO A 82 -5.02 -8.21 -8.28
C PRO A 82 -4.70 -9.40 -7.35
N PRO A 83 -3.53 -9.36 -6.67
CA PRO A 83 -3.27 -10.26 -5.56
C PRO A 83 -4.32 -10.13 -4.45
N PHE A 84 -4.98 -11.25 -4.12
CA PHE A 84 -5.77 -11.43 -2.92
C PHE A 84 -4.88 -12.02 -1.83
N GLU A 85 -4.89 -11.41 -0.65
CA GLU A 85 -4.26 -11.96 0.55
C GLU A 85 -5.37 -12.23 1.58
N VAL A 86 -5.58 -13.51 1.89
CA VAL A 86 -6.60 -13.93 2.86
C VAL A 86 -6.06 -14.95 3.84
N ASN A 87 -6.65 -14.94 5.04
CA ASN A 87 -6.41 -15.98 6.03
C ASN A 87 -7.28 -17.20 5.70
N ILE A 88 -6.70 -18.39 5.82
CA ILE A 88 -7.38 -19.67 5.57
C ILE A 88 -7.20 -20.60 6.77
N ASP A 89 -8.14 -21.53 6.94
CA ASP A 89 -8.01 -22.56 7.99
C ASP A 89 -6.92 -23.58 7.62
N ASP A 90 -6.06 -23.88 8.59
CA ASP A 90 -5.05 -24.94 8.53
C ASP A 90 -5.21 -25.88 9.73
N GLY A 91 -6.41 -26.45 9.89
CA GLY A 91 -6.72 -27.42 10.93
C GLY A 91 -6.78 -26.82 12.33
N GLY A 92 -7.47 -25.68 12.49
CA GLY A 92 -7.57 -24.95 13.75
C GLY A 92 -6.45 -23.93 13.97
N LYS A 93 -5.55 -23.75 13.00
CA LYS A 93 -4.58 -22.67 12.94
C LYS A 93 -4.83 -21.76 11.75
N ILE A 94 -4.23 -20.57 11.76
CA ILE A 94 -4.36 -19.59 10.68
C ILE A 94 -3.22 -19.74 9.68
N GLY A 95 -3.54 -20.25 8.49
CA GLY A 95 -2.67 -20.18 7.31
C GLY A 95 -2.95 -18.91 6.49
N ARG A 96 -2.15 -18.70 5.44
CA ARG A 96 -2.32 -17.57 4.50
C ARG A 96 -2.40 -18.08 3.07
N LEU A 97 -3.31 -17.49 2.30
CA LEU A 97 -3.44 -17.66 0.87
C LEU A 97 -3.12 -16.33 0.19
N ARG A 98 -2.17 -16.34 -0.73
CA ARG A 98 -1.91 -15.25 -1.66
C ARG A 98 -2.11 -15.74 -3.08
N LEU A 99 -3.05 -15.14 -3.80
CA LEU A 99 -3.33 -15.52 -5.18
C LEU A 99 -3.55 -14.32 -6.09
N ALA A 100 -3.07 -14.39 -7.31
CA ALA A 100 -3.38 -13.46 -8.38
C ALA A 100 -3.69 -14.26 -9.63
N PHE A 101 -4.65 -13.81 -10.44
CA PHE A 101 -5.07 -14.59 -11.59
C PHE A 101 -5.67 -13.72 -12.69
N GLU A 102 -5.64 -14.27 -13.89
CA GLU A 102 -6.19 -13.67 -15.09
C GLU A 102 -7.24 -14.61 -15.67
N VAL A 103 -8.33 -14.03 -16.17
CA VAL A 103 -9.47 -14.77 -16.73
C VAL A 103 -9.78 -14.26 -18.12
N LEU A 104 -9.84 -15.20 -19.07
CA LEU A 104 -10.31 -14.95 -20.42
C LEU A 104 -11.82 -15.20 -20.50
N PHE A 105 -12.55 -14.20 -20.98
CA PHE A 105 -13.98 -14.21 -21.23
C PHE A 105 -14.29 -14.23 -22.73
N SER A 106 -15.50 -14.69 -23.07
CA SER A 106 -16.04 -14.70 -24.44
C SER A 106 -16.29 -13.31 -25.02
N ASP A 107 -16.59 -12.34 -24.15
CA ASP A 107 -16.97 -10.98 -24.53
C ASP A 107 -16.46 -9.96 -23.51
N GLU A 108 -16.20 -8.74 -24.01
CA GLU A 108 -15.73 -7.62 -23.20
C GLU A 108 -16.77 -7.21 -22.14
N GLN A 109 -18.07 -7.38 -22.41
CA GLN A 109 -19.11 -7.04 -21.43
C GLN A 109 -19.05 -7.97 -20.21
N GLY A 110 -18.87 -9.28 -20.41
CA GLY A 110 -18.63 -10.24 -19.33
C GLY A 110 -17.38 -9.89 -18.53
N ALA A 111 -16.30 -9.49 -19.21
CA ALA A 111 -15.08 -9.04 -18.56
C ALA A 111 -15.30 -7.78 -17.69
N LYS A 112 -16.06 -6.79 -18.17
CA LYS A 112 -16.40 -5.57 -17.40
C LYS A 112 -17.24 -5.87 -16.16
N ILE A 113 -18.23 -6.77 -16.27
CA ILE A 113 -19.06 -7.18 -15.13
C ILE A 113 -18.21 -7.94 -14.10
N ALA A 114 -17.33 -8.84 -14.56
CA ALA A 114 -16.42 -9.59 -13.69
C ALA A 114 -15.43 -8.70 -12.92
N ALA A 115 -15.08 -7.54 -13.47
CA ALA A 115 -14.22 -6.55 -12.81
C ALA A 115 -14.93 -5.71 -11.73
N SER A 116 -16.25 -5.89 -11.55
CA SER A 116 -17.01 -5.15 -10.55
C SER A 116 -16.61 -5.50 -9.12
N GLY A 117 -16.80 -4.53 -8.21
CA GLY A 117 -16.56 -4.73 -6.78
C GLY A 117 -17.37 -5.89 -6.19
N GLN A 118 -18.59 -6.12 -6.65
CA GLN A 118 -19.43 -7.22 -6.14
C GLN A 118 -18.76 -8.59 -6.38
N VAL A 119 -18.26 -8.84 -7.58
CA VAL A 119 -17.58 -10.11 -7.92
C VAL A 119 -16.31 -10.28 -7.09
N ARG A 120 -15.61 -9.17 -6.80
CA ARG A 120 -14.45 -9.19 -5.91
C ARG A 120 -14.80 -9.61 -4.48
N GLU A 121 -15.93 -9.14 -3.94
CA GLU A 121 -16.40 -9.56 -2.63
C GLU A 121 -16.83 -11.04 -2.62
N ASP A 122 -17.54 -11.49 -3.66
CA ASP A 122 -17.91 -12.91 -3.81
C ASP A 122 -16.66 -13.80 -3.81
N LEU A 123 -15.60 -13.38 -4.50
CA LEU A 123 -14.30 -14.06 -4.52
C LEU A 123 -13.64 -14.09 -3.14
N LEU A 124 -13.62 -12.97 -2.41
CA LEU A 124 -13.05 -12.88 -1.07
C LEU A 124 -13.76 -13.83 -0.09
N LEU A 125 -15.10 -13.85 -0.12
CA LEU A 125 -15.90 -14.78 0.67
C LEU A 125 -15.62 -16.24 0.28
N PHE A 126 -15.56 -16.53 -1.02
CA PHE A 126 -15.23 -17.86 -1.51
C PHE A 126 -13.84 -18.35 -1.06
N PHE A 127 -12.84 -17.47 -1.01
CA PHE A 127 -11.49 -17.83 -0.56
C PHE A 127 -11.40 -18.06 0.94
N ARG A 128 -12.16 -17.29 1.72
CA ARG A 128 -12.23 -17.42 3.19
C ARG A 128 -12.70 -18.82 3.62
N ASP A 129 -13.56 -19.45 2.83
CA ASP A 129 -14.11 -20.78 3.14
C ASP A 129 -13.17 -21.93 2.72
N LYS A 130 -11.98 -21.64 2.19
CA LYS A 130 -10.99 -22.65 1.80
C LYS A 130 -10.06 -23.03 2.94
N THR A 131 -9.58 -24.27 2.90
CA THR A 131 -8.59 -24.78 3.85
C THR A 131 -7.25 -25.04 3.15
N ALA A 132 -6.15 -24.92 3.89
CA ALA A 132 -4.81 -25.19 3.37
C ALA A 132 -4.68 -26.63 2.86
N ALA A 133 -5.33 -27.59 3.51
CA ALA A 133 -5.35 -28.99 3.09
C ALA A 133 -6.01 -29.19 1.71
N GLN A 134 -7.14 -28.52 1.45
CA GLN A 134 -7.81 -28.58 0.14
C GLN A 134 -6.96 -27.98 -0.97
N LEU A 135 -6.33 -26.83 -0.68
CA LEU A 135 -5.54 -26.09 -1.65
C LEU A 135 -4.21 -26.78 -1.99
N LEU A 136 -3.57 -27.41 -1.02
CA LEU A 136 -2.29 -28.12 -1.18
C LEU A 136 -2.45 -29.58 -1.64
N ALA A 137 -3.67 -30.07 -1.82
CA ALA A 137 -3.90 -31.41 -2.35
C ALA A 137 -3.33 -31.55 -3.78
N PRO A 138 -2.98 -32.77 -4.25
CA PRO A 138 -2.41 -32.98 -5.58
C PRO A 138 -3.22 -32.39 -6.75
N ARG A 139 -4.56 -32.31 -6.59
CA ARG A 139 -5.48 -31.70 -7.56
C ARG A 139 -6.12 -30.40 -7.04
N GLY A 140 -5.64 -29.86 -5.92
CA GLY A 140 -6.24 -28.70 -5.24
C GLY A 140 -6.23 -27.45 -6.12
N ARG A 141 -5.13 -27.18 -6.81
CA ARG A 141 -5.01 -26.04 -7.74
C ARG A 141 -5.97 -26.15 -8.93
N ASP A 142 -6.12 -27.34 -9.50
CA ASP A 142 -7.01 -27.54 -10.65
C ASP A 142 -8.49 -27.52 -10.24
N ALA A 143 -8.80 -28.09 -9.07
CA ALA A 143 -10.13 -27.99 -8.48
C ALA A 143 -10.51 -26.54 -8.18
N LEU A 144 -9.59 -25.74 -7.62
CA LEU A 144 -9.81 -24.32 -7.38
C LEU A 144 -10.06 -23.57 -8.69
N ARG A 145 -9.30 -23.85 -9.75
CA ARG A 145 -9.51 -23.23 -11.07
C ARG A 145 -10.93 -23.49 -11.58
N ALA A 146 -11.41 -24.72 -11.50
CA ALA A 146 -12.74 -25.09 -11.95
C ALA A 146 -13.83 -24.39 -11.11
N GLN A 147 -13.66 -24.37 -9.79
CA GLN A 147 -14.59 -23.69 -8.89
C GLN A 147 -14.64 -22.17 -9.13
N LEU A 148 -13.49 -21.54 -9.40
CA LEU A 148 -13.43 -20.11 -9.71
C LEU A 148 -14.13 -19.77 -11.02
N LEU A 149 -13.94 -20.58 -12.06
CA LEU A 149 -14.67 -20.40 -13.32
C LEU A 149 -16.18 -20.55 -13.11
N GLN A 150 -16.60 -21.52 -12.30
CA GLN A 150 -18.02 -21.71 -11.96
C GLN A 150 -18.59 -20.51 -11.19
N LEU A 151 -17.86 -20.01 -10.19
CA LEU A 151 -18.25 -18.84 -9.40
C LEU A 151 -18.38 -17.60 -10.30
N LEU A 152 -17.38 -17.32 -11.13
CA LEU A 152 -17.40 -16.16 -12.03
C LEU A 152 -18.57 -16.24 -13.01
N ASN A 153 -18.82 -17.41 -13.59
CA ASN A 153 -19.96 -17.61 -14.49
C ASN A 153 -21.31 -17.43 -13.79
N ALA A 154 -21.41 -17.83 -12.52
CA ALA A 154 -22.61 -17.58 -11.71
C ALA A 154 -22.80 -16.08 -11.44
N SER A 155 -21.75 -15.37 -11.01
CA SER A 155 -21.85 -13.94 -10.66
C SER A 155 -22.10 -13.03 -11.88
N ILE A 156 -21.65 -13.42 -13.08
CA ILE A 156 -21.90 -12.64 -14.32
C ILE A 156 -23.17 -13.07 -15.08
N GLY A 157 -23.90 -14.07 -14.57
CA GLY A 157 -25.18 -14.52 -15.13
C GLY A 157 -25.07 -15.38 -16.39
N GLY A 158 -23.95 -16.07 -16.63
CA GLY A 158 -23.80 -16.99 -17.76
C GLY A 158 -22.39 -17.54 -17.97
N PRO A 159 -22.23 -18.59 -18.80
CA PRO A 159 -20.98 -19.30 -19.04
C PRO A 159 -20.03 -18.53 -19.98
N LYS A 160 -19.59 -17.34 -19.56
CA LYS A 160 -18.74 -16.45 -20.36
C LYS A 160 -17.25 -16.56 -20.04
N ALA A 161 -16.87 -17.02 -18.84
CA ALA A 161 -15.48 -17.26 -18.45
C ALA A 161 -14.99 -18.58 -19.07
N ILE A 162 -13.99 -18.49 -19.95
CA ILE A 162 -13.48 -19.60 -20.77
C ILE A 162 -12.27 -20.26 -20.12
N ARG A 163 -11.30 -19.45 -19.66
CA ARG A 163 -10.03 -19.94 -19.11
C ARG A 163 -9.56 -19.06 -17.96
N LEU A 164 -8.89 -19.68 -16.99
CA LEU A 164 -8.28 -18.99 -15.84
C LEU A 164 -6.82 -19.41 -15.71
N TYR A 165 -5.96 -18.40 -15.60
CA TYR A 165 -4.52 -18.54 -15.42
C TYR A 165 -4.12 -17.95 -14.07
N PHE A 166 -3.50 -18.76 -13.21
CA PHE A 166 -2.91 -18.25 -11.98
C PHE A 166 -1.60 -17.55 -12.30
N LEU A 167 -1.53 -16.26 -11.98
CA LEU A 167 -0.31 -15.45 -12.03
C LEU A 167 0.52 -15.67 -10.76
N GLU A 168 -0.16 -15.77 -9.62
CA GLU A 168 0.43 -16.08 -8.32
C GLU A 168 -0.44 -17.12 -7.60
N TYR A 169 0.19 -18.09 -6.95
CA TYR A 169 -0.47 -19.11 -6.15
C TYR A 169 0.44 -19.55 -5.01
N LEU A 170 0.27 -18.95 -3.85
CA LEU A 170 1.05 -19.22 -2.65
C LEU A 170 0.11 -19.61 -1.51
N VAL A 171 0.36 -20.79 -0.94
CA VAL A 171 -0.35 -21.28 0.24
C VAL A 171 0.68 -21.48 1.33
N ILE A 172 0.58 -20.68 2.39
CA ILE A 172 1.49 -20.72 3.53
C ILE A 172 0.73 -21.36 4.68
N LYS A 173 1.21 -22.54 5.12
CA LYS A 173 0.70 -23.21 6.31
C LYS A 173 1.02 -22.41 7.57
N ALA A 174 0.24 -22.61 8.62
CA ALA A 174 0.55 -22.05 9.91
C ALA A 174 1.88 -22.63 10.41
N GLU A 175 2.73 -21.79 11.01
CA GLU A 175 3.98 -22.26 11.62
C GLU A 175 3.67 -23.30 12.71
N ARG A 176 4.51 -24.34 12.76
CA ARG A 176 4.55 -25.21 13.95
C ARG A 176 5.31 -24.46 15.05
N PRO A 177 4.78 -24.41 16.28
CA PRO A 177 5.53 -23.90 17.41
C PRO A 177 6.81 -24.71 17.65
#